data_AF-A0A1H9RI96-F1
#
_entry.id   AF-A0A1H9RI96-F1
#
_cell.length_a   1.000
_cell.length_b   1.000
_cell.length_c   1.000
_cell.angle_alpha   90.00
_cell.angle_beta   90.00
_cell.angle_gamma   90.00
#
_symmetry.space_group_name_H-M   'P 1'
#
loop_
_entity.id
_entity.type
_entity.pdbx_description
1 polymer ?
#
loop_
_entity_poly.entity_id
_entity_poly.type
_entity_poly.pdbx_seq_one_letter_code
_entity_poly.pdbx_strand_id
1 'polypeptide(L)'
;MGLADDRDLVPLGSGFDIVKRGYDRAQVEDHLERLDSDLRLLAADRDAAVSQTSDLARQLEAARSEITEMRNQVERLSLPPTTLEGLSERLQRMLRLAQDEANEIKARAEAEGGHIRAKAEADAGVLRQRYETLIAELDERRAAMEAEHKNVLETARNEAEKIVSEAESAARKIADESEQRRVTVEEDFEIAMAARRSEAMATLAAQEAASKNEADRRMREAAEEAARVRAAITQEQTTSKADAERRVREATEEANRRRHAAVTEATARIQEATDESNRRVREATEEANRRTTAATQRVEQLRNLRNRLSHQLHNVRTALQEVVPLLDPVDEEKPAAPAPAPAPAPQGPGTPAQVPGAPAQGPSAPAQGQSGPAAQGPSAPAQGSGAQAQGASAQGSGAPAQGAGAPAQAGAAQGSGSPAQPAQTPAAAPAKQASPAQQAAPAAPNKPAQAPQPKAPQSKAPQPKGPQAQSPQLDGPTAQLARPQTAKKS
;
A
#
# COMPACT_ATOMS: atom_id res chain seq x y z
N MET A 1 -87.94 -141.75 15.82
CA MET A 1 -87.69 -142.79 14.79
C MET A 1 -86.31 -142.49 14.25
N GLY A 2 -85.32 -143.39 14.25
CA GLY A 2 -85.40 -144.84 14.06
C GLY A 2 -85.38 -145.12 12.55
N LEU A 3 -84.47 -145.93 11.98
CA LEU A 3 -83.58 -146.96 12.55
C LEU A 3 -82.09 -146.62 12.24
N ALA A 4 -81.03 -147.19 12.83
CA ALA A 4 -80.82 -148.50 13.48
C ALA A 4 -80.86 -149.71 12.52
N ASP A 5 -80.07 -149.65 11.44
CA ASP A 5 -79.84 -150.79 10.53
C ASP A 5 -78.33 -151.13 10.56
N ASP A 6 -77.89 -151.75 11.66
CA ASP A 6 -76.56 -152.35 11.78
C ASP A 6 -76.44 -153.49 10.77
N ARG A 7 -75.90 -153.18 9.59
CA ARG A 7 -75.48 -154.19 8.64
C ARG A 7 -74.01 -154.48 8.87
N ASP A 8 -73.73 -155.68 9.36
CA ASP A 8 -72.44 -156.32 9.21
C ASP A 8 -72.13 -156.46 7.71
N LEU A 9 -71.54 -155.41 7.13
CA LEU A 9 -70.80 -155.52 5.88
C LEU A 9 -69.49 -156.27 6.21
N VAL A 10 -69.64 -157.60 6.38
CA VAL A 10 -68.54 -158.54 6.26
C VAL A 10 -67.79 -158.17 4.99
N PRO A 11 -66.50 -157.83 5.05
CA PRO A 11 -65.74 -157.47 3.86
C PRO A 11 -65.58 -158.72 3.00
N LEU A 12 -66.50 -158.88 2.03
CA LEU A 12 -66.32 -159.75 0.89
C LEU A 12 -65.09 -159.22 0.15
N GLY A 13 -63.94 -159.81 0.45
CA GLY A 13 -62.64 -159.32 -0.02
C GLY A 13 -62.66 -159.17 -1.54
N SER A 14 -62.42 -157.95 -2.03
CA SER A 14 -62.49 -157.55 -3.43
C SER A 14 -61.34 -158.09 -4.30
N GLY A 15 -60.84 -159.28 -3.98
CA GLY A 15 -59.83 -160.00 -4.76
C GLY A 15 -60.47 -160.77 -5.90
N PHE A 16 -59.92 -160.63 -7.10
CA PHE A 16 -60.26 -161.47 -8.24
C PHE A 16 -59.51 -162.82 -8.18
N ASP A 17 -60.15 -163.89 -8.66
CA ASP A 17 -59.52 -165.21 -8.76
C ASP A 17 -58.31 -165.21 -9.70
N ILE A 18 -57.19 -165.80 -9.25
CA ILE A 18 -55.93 -165.80 -9.99
C ILE A 18 -55.90 -166.98 -10.97
N VAL A 19 -55.94 -166.68 -12.28
CA VAL A 19 -55.94 -167.67 -13.37
C VAL A 19 -54.67 -167.59 -14.21
N LYS A 20 -54.22 -168.73 -14.77
CA LYS A 20 -52.91 -168.93 -15.44
C LYS A 20 -52.63 -168.02 -16.66
N ARG A 21 -53.61 -167.25 -17.15
CA ARG A 21 -53.49 -166.23 -18.21
C ARG A 21 -54.41 -165.02 -17.93
N GLY A 22 -54.54 -164.62 -16.67
CA GLY A 22 -55.32 -163.43 -16.27
C GLY A 22 -54.64 -162.10 -16.60
N TYR A 23 -55.30 -160.99 -16.25
CA TYR A 23 -54.69 -159.66 -16.26
C TYR A 23 -53.56 -159.57 -15.21
N ASP A 24 -52.62 -158.65 -15.42
CA ASP A 24 -51.59 -158.34 -14.43
C ASP A 24 -52.25 -157.76 -13.17
N ARG A 25 -52.06 -158.45 -12.03
CA ARG A 25 -52.63 -158.05 -10.75
C ARG A 25 -52.28 -156.60 -10.41
N ALA A 26 -51.02 -156.19 -10.58
CA ALA A 26 -50.59 -154.85 -10.22
C ALA A 26 -51.33 -153.78 -11.03
N GLN A 27 -51.55 -154.01 -12.33
CA GLN A 27 -52.29 -153.10 -13.20
C GLN A 27 -53.79 -153.03 -12.88
N VAL A 28 -54.37 -154.10 -12.36
CA VAL A 28 -55.77 -154.13 -11.89
C VAL A 28 -55.92 -153.44 -10.53
N GLU A 29 -54.99 -153.67 -9.61
CA GLU A 29 -54.94 -153.01 -8.28
C GLU A 29 -54.75 -151.48 -8.48
N ASP A 30 -53.77 -151.07 -9.29
CA ASP A 30 -53.58 -149.69 -9.80
C ASP A 30 -54.86 -149.06 -10.37
N HIS A 31 -55.63 -149.82 -11.15
CA HIS A 31 -56.83 -149.31 -11.80
C HIS A 31 -58.01 -149.19 -10.84
N LEU A 32 -58.16 -150.14 -9.90
CA LEU A 32 -59.14 -150.04 -8.82
C LEU A 32 -58.82 -148.88 -7.89
N GLU A 33 -57.56 -148.66 -7.51
CA GLU A 33 -57.18 -147.49 -6.69
C GLU A 33 -57.51 -146.17 -7.38
N ARG A 34 -57.33 -146.07 -8.71
CA ARG A 34 -57.78 -144.93 -9.51
C ARG A 34 -59.30 -144.77 -9.48
N LEU A 35 -60.06 -145.84 -9.74
CA LEU A 35 -61.53 -145.79 -9.71
C LEU A 35 -62.10 -145.46 -8.32
N ASP A 36 -61.48 -145.95 -7.24
CA ASP A 36 -61.83 -145.59 -5.87
C ASP A 36 -61.50 -144.11 -5.59
N SER A 37 -60.42 -143.58 -6.15
CA SER A 37 -60.09 -142.15 -6.07
C SER A 37 -61.07 -141.27 -6.86
N ASP A 38 -61.47 -141.72 -8.06
CA ASP A 38 -62.45 -141.04 -8.92
C ASP A 38 -63.85 -141.05 -8.27
N LEU A 39 -64.26 -142.17 -7.65
CA LEU A 39 -65.52 -142.28 -6.92
C LEU A 39 -65.53 -141.41 -5.64
N ARG A 40 -64.40 -141.31 -4.93
CA ARG A 40 -64.27 -140.39 -3.79
C ARG A 40 -64.31 -138.92 -4.23
N LEU A 41 -63.71 -138.59 -5.37
CA LEU A 41 -63.78 -137.25 -5.97
C LEU A 41 -65.22 -136.91 -6.39
N LEU A 42 -65.89 -137.80 -7.13
CA LEU A 42 -67.29 -137.62 -7.54
C LEU A 42 -68.27 -137.54 -6.36
N ALA A 43 -67.99 -138.27 -5.26
CA ALA A 43 -68.77 -138.14 -4.03
C ALA A 43 -68.56 -136.77 -3.37
N ALA A 44 -67.31 -136.28 -3.30
CA ALA A 44 -66.98 -134.96 -2.78
C ALA A 44 -67.58 -133.84 -3.64
N ASP A 45 -67.52 -133.93 -4.98
CA ASP A 45 -68.12 -132.98 -5.91
C ASP A 45 -69.65 -132.97 -5.81
N ARG A 46 -70.28 -134.14 -5.69
CA ARG A 46 -71.73 -134.27 -5.42
C ARG A 46 -72.09 -133.58 -4.11
N ASP A 47 -71.37 -133.84 -3.03
CA ASP A 47 -71.71 -133.33 -1.71
C ASP A 47 -71.41 -131.82 -1.59
N ALA A 48 -70.40 -131.32 -2.30
CA ALA A 48 -70.18 -129.89 -2.50
C ALA A 48 -71.32 -129.23 -3.29
N ALA A 49 -71.81 -129.86 -4.37
CA ALA A 49 -72.96 -129.37 -5.14
C ALA A 49 -74.28 -129.41 -4.32
N VAL A 50 -74.46 -130.41 -3.46
CA VAL A 50 -75.58 -130.48 -2.51
C VAL A 50 -75.49 -129.37 -1.46
N SER A 51 -74.29 -129.07 -0.93
CA SER A 51 -74.11 -127.91 -0.05
C SER A 51 -74.47 -126.61 -0.77
N GLN A 52 -73.86 -126.36 -1.94
CA GLN A 52 -74.08 -125.15 -2.74
C GLN A 52 -75.56 -124.94 -3.10
N THR A 53 -76.27 -126.00 -3.49
CA THR A 53 -77.71 -125.91 -3.78
C THR A 53 -78.54 -125.67 -2.51
N SER A 54 -78.15 -126.22 -1.36
CA SER A 54 -78.80 -125.91 -0.07
C SER A 54 -78.57 -124.46 0.40
N ASP A 55 -77.37 -123.91 0.16
CA ASP A 55 -77.02 -122.54 0.53
C ASP A 55 -77.65 -121.51 -0.43
N LEU A 56 -77.72 -121.82 -1.73
CA LEU A 56 -78.51 -121.04 -2.68
C LEU A 56 -80.01 -121.07 -2.34
N ALA A 57 -80.55 -122.22 -1.91
CA ALA A 57 -81.94 -122.30 -1.45
C ALA A 57 -82.20 -121.40 -0.23
N ARG A 58 -81.31 -121.40 0.77
CA ARG A 58 -81.36 -120.49 1.93
C ARG A 58 -81.30 -119.02 1.52
N GLN A 59 -80.40 -118.64 0.62
CA GLN A 59 -80.30 -117.27 0.11
C GLN A 59 -81.57 -116.84 -0.65
N LEU A 60 -82.15 -117.74 -1.44
CA LEU A 60 -83.39 -117.49 -2.18
C LEU A 60 -84.59 -117.34 -1.22
N GLU A 61 -84.64 -118.12 -0.14
CA GLU A 61 -85.67 -118.01 0.89
C GLU A 61 -85.53 -116.73 1.73
N ALA A 62 -84.29 -116.35 2.11
CA ALA A 62 -84.01 -115.07 2.76
C ALA A 62 -84.44 -113.89 1.86
N ALA A 63 -83.99 -113.85 0.60
CA ALA A 63 -84.39 -112.82 -0.35
C ALA A 63 -85.91 -112.79 -0.60
N ARG A 64 -86.60 -113.94 -0.57
CA ARG A 64 -88.07 -114.00 -0.62
C ARG A 64 -88.72 -113.39 0.61
N SER A 65 -88.17 -113.62 1.81
CA SER A 65 -88.67 -112.97 3.04
C SER A 65 -88.47 -111.46 3.00
N GLU A 66 -87.28 -110.97 2.64
CA GLU A 66 -86.98 -109.54 2.47
C GLU A 66 -87.89 -108.87 1.42
N ILE A 67 -88.08 -109.51 0.26
CA ILE A 67 -89.02 -109.02 -0.78
C ILE A 67 -90.46 -109.00 -0.26
N THR A 68 -90.86 -109.94 0.59
CA THR A 68 -92.20 -109.98 1.18
C THR A 68 -92.36 -108.90 2.25
N GLU A 69 -91.35 -108.67 3.09
CA GLU A 69 -91.32 -107.59 4.07
C GLU A 69 -91.34 -106.21 3.41
N MET A 70 -90.49 -105.98 2.40
CA MET A 70 -90.49 -104.74 1.61
C MET A 70 -91.84 -104.53 0.90
N ARG A 71 -92.47 -105.56 0.36
CA ARG A 71 -93.82 -105.46 -0.23
C ARG A 71 -94.87 -105.08 0.81
N ASN A 72 -94.89 -105.76 1.96
CA ASN A 72 -95.80 -105.45 3.07
C ASN A 72 -95.60 -104.01 3.59
N GLN A 73 -94.35 -103.52 3.61
CA GLN A 73 -94.04 -102.15 4.00
C GLN A 73 -94.47 -101.14 2.92
N VAL A 74 -94.25 -101.42 1.64
CA VAL A 74 -94.76 -100.58 0.53
C VAL A 74 -96.29 -100.54 0.51
N GLU A 75 -96.96 -101.65 0.78
CA GLU A 75 -98.42 -101.71 0.92
C GLU A 75 -98.90 -100.83 2.10
N ARG A 76 -98.34 -101.04 3.30
CA ARG A 76 -98.60 -100.19 4.49
C ARG A 76 -98.36 -98.69 4.24
N LEU A 77 -97.36 -98.33 3.46
CA LEU A 77 -97.01 -96.94 3.15
C LEU A 77 -97.80 -96.33 1.98
N SER A 78 -98.40 -97.15 1.10
CA SER A 78 -99.14 -96.70 -0.08
C SER A 78 -100.67 -96.63 0.12
N LEU A 79 -101.23 -97.44 1.03
CA LEU A 79 -102.61 -97.26 1.49
C LEU A 79 -102.76 -95.90 2.20
N PRO A 80 -103.96 -95.27 2.14
CA PRO A 80 -104.24 -94.07 2.93
C PRO A 80 -104.16 -94.41 4.43
N PRO A 81 -103.54 -93.56 5.27
CA PRO A 81 -103.25 -93.88 6.68
C PRO A 81 -104.53 -93.84 7.53
N THR A 82 -105.23 -94.98 7.60
CA THR A 82 -106.38 -95.22 8.48
C THR A 82 -105.97 -95.68 9.87
N THR A 83 -104.68 -95.93 10.11
CA THR A 83 -104.11 -96.34 11.41
C THR A 83 -103.05 -95.36 11.90
N LEU A 84 -102.97 -95.17 13.22
CA LEU A 84 -102.01 -94.27 13.86
C LEU A 84 -100.55 -94.69 13.65
N GLU A 85 -100.30 -96.00 13.54
CA GLU A 85 -98.97 -96.58 13.34
C GLU A 85 -98.38 -96.17 11.98
N GLY A 86 -99.12 -96.35 10.88
CA GLY A 86 -98.68 -95.95 9.54
C GLY A 86 -98.54 -94.43 9.37
N LEU A 87 -99.35 -93.64 10.08
CA LEU A 87 -99.15 -92.19 10.19
C LEU A 87 -97.82 -91.87 10.89
N SER A 88 -97.51 -92.57 12.00
CA SER A 88 -96.28 -92.34 12.75
C SER A 88 -95.02 -92.72 11.96
N GLU A 89 -95.03 -93.82 11.22
CA GLU A 89 -93.89 -94.23 10.38
C GLU A 89 -93.66 -93.24 9.23
N ARG A 90 -94.74 -92.78 8.57
CA ARG A 90 -94.64 -91.75 7.52
C ARG A 90 -94.12 -90.42 8.08
N LEU A 91 -94.56 -90.01 9.28
CA LEU A 91 -94.05 -88.81 9.94
C LEU A 91 -92.58 -88.94 10.34
N GLN A 92 -92.13 -90.10 10.83
CA GLN A 92 -90.71 -90.36 11.13
C GLN A 92 -89.85 -90.30 9.86
N ARG A 93 -90.30 -90.91 8.76
CA ARG A 93 -89.62 -90.83 7.45
C ARG A 93 -89.57 -89.39 6.91
N MET A 94 -90.65 -88.62 7.06
CA MET A 94 -90.71 -87.21 6.65
C MET A 94 -89.79 -86.32 7.51
N LEU A 95 -89.78 -86.51 8.83
CA LEU A 95 -88.88 -85.79 9.74
C LEU A 95 -87.42 -86.12 9.46
N ARG A 96 -87.09 -87.39 9.16
CA ARG A 96 -85.74 -87.79 8.77
C ARG A 96 -85.33 -87.15 7.45
N LEU A 97 -86.18 -87.21 6.42
CA LEU A 97 -85.90 -86.57 5.13
C LEU A 97 -85.72 -85.05 5.28
N ALA A 98 -86.53 -84.38 6.10
CA ALA A 98 -86.38 -82.96 6.39
C ALA A 98 -85.11 -82.64 7.23
N GLN A 99 -84.65 -83.56 8.08
CA GLN A 99 -83.36 -83.45 8.77
C GLN A 99 -82.18 -83.62 7.80
N ASP A 100 -82.25 -84.61 6.91
CA ASP A 100 -81.23 -84.88 5.89
C ASP A 100 -81.16 -83.69 4.89
N GLU A 101 -82.29 -83.15 4.43
CA GLU A 101 -82.39 -81.93 3.61
C GLU A 101 -81.87 -80.68 4.36
N ALA A 102 -82.21 -80.49 5.63
CA ALA A 102 -81.69 -79.38 6.43
C ALA A 102 -80.17 -79.48 6.67
N ASN A 103 -79.62 -80.69 6.71
CA ASN A 103 -78.17 -80.92 6.78
C ASN A 103 -77.50 -80.67 5.43
N GLU A 104 -78.13 -81.04 4.31
CA GLU A 104 -77.66 -80.72 2.96
C GLU A 104 -77.63 -79.20 2.72
N ILE A 105 -78.69 -78.48 3.12
CA ILE A 105 -78.76 -77.01 3.03
C ILE A 105 -77.66 -76.35 3.84
N LYS A 106 -77.37 -76.83 5.06
CA LYS A 106 -76.23 -76.34 5.88
C LYS A 106 -74.90 -76.62 5.19
N ALA A 107 -74.65 -77.85 4.75
CA ALA A 107 -73.40 -78.22 4.09
C ALA A 107 -73.16 -77.40 2.81
N ARG A 108 -74.21 -77.12 2.04
CA ARG A 108 -74.18 -76.21 0.88
C ARG A 108 -73.84 -74.78 1.29
N ALA A 109 -74.53 -74.23 2.29
CA ALA A 109 -74.29 -72.86 2.77
C ALA A 109 -72.89 -72.69 3.41
N GLU A 110 -72.39 -73.70 4.10
CA GLU A 110 -71.03 -73.73 4.68
C GLU A 110 -69.96 -73.82 3.58
N ALA A 111 -70.18 -74.61 2.54
CA ALA A 111 -69.30 -74.68 1.36
C ALA A 111 -69.29 -73.36 0.58
N GLU A 112 -70.47 -72.77 0.30
CA GLU A 112 -70.59 -71.47 -0.37
C GLU A 112 -69.95 -70.34 0.45
N GLY A 113 -70.21 -70.29 1.76
CA GLY A 113 -69.56 -69.35 2.68
C GLY A 113 -68.04 -69.55 2.76
N GLY A 114 -67.57 -70.79 2.69
CA GLY A 114 -66.15 -71.15 2.58
C GLY A 114 -65.52 -70.64 1.28
N HIS A 115 -66.18 -70.85 0.13
CA HIS A 115 -65.73 -70.34 -1.16
C HIS A 115 -65.70 -68.81 -1.23
N ILE A 116 -66.71 -68.13 -0.69
CA ILE A 116 -66.75 -66.65 -0.60
C ILE A 116 -65.60 -66.14 0.27
N ARG A 117 -65.36 -66.76 1.43
CA ARG A 117 -64.25 -66.39 2.32
C ARG A 117 -62.89 -66.62 1.66
N ALA A 118 -62.65 -67.80 1.10
CA ALA A 118 -61.38 -68.15 0.44
C ALA A 118 -61.09 -67.21 -0.75
N LYS A 119 -62.12 -66.82 -1.51
CA LYS A 119 -61.97 -65.82 -2.57
C LYS A 119 -61.61 -64.45 -1.99
N ALA A 120 -62.33 -63.96 -0.97
CA ALA A 120 -62.05 -62.67 -0.35
C ALA A 120 -60.64 -62.61 0.29
N GLU A 121 -60.17 -63.72 0.86
CA GLU A 121 -58.82 -63.87 1.40
C GLU A 121 -57.75 -63.86 0.29
N ALA A 122 -58.01 -64.51 -0.85
CA ALA A 122 -57.13 -64.47 -2.01
C ALA A 122 -57.07 -63.06 -2.65
N ASP A 123 -58.22 -62.42 -2.87
CA ASP A 123 -58.32 -61.06 -3.40
C ASP A 123 -57.61 -60.05 -2.46
N ALA A 124 -57.77 -60.20 -1.14
CA ALA A 124 -57.06 -59.40 -0.14
C ALA A 124 -55.55 -59.70 -0.11
N GLY A 125 -55.13 -60.95 -0.34
CA GLY A 125 -53.73 -61.34 -0.47
C GLY A 125 -53.05 -60.66 -1.66
N VAL A 126 -53.68 -60.72 -2.84
CA VAL A 126 -53.21 -60.03 -4.06
C VAL A 126 -53.14 -58.52 -3.83
N LEU A 127 -54.11 -57.93 -3.15
CA LEU A 127 -54.11 -56.50 -2.87
C LEU A 127 -52.99 -56.09 -1.89
N ARG A 128 -52.73 -56.89 -0.84
CA ARG A 128 -51.60 -56.69 0.09
C ARG A 128 -50.26 -56.75 -0.65
N GLN A 129 -50.03 -57.78 -1.45
CA GLN A 129 -48.80 -57.94 -2.24
C GLN A 129 -48.57 -56.73 -3.15
N ARG A 130 -49.61 -56.23 -3.84
CA ARG A 130 -49.51 -55.03 -4.69
C ARG A 130 -49.13 -53.77 -3.89
N TYR A 131 -49.68 -53.59 -2.69
CA TYR A 131 -49.30 -52.47 -1.83
C TYR A 131 -47.89 -52.63 -1.25
N GLU A 132 -47.48 -53.84 -0.91
CA GLU A 132 -46.11 -54.15 -0.44
C GLU A 132 -45.07 -53.84 -1.52
N THR A 133 -45.31 -54.26 -2.77
CA THR A 133 -44.47 -53.88 -3.93
C THR A 133 -44.47 -52.36 -4.15
N LEU A 134 -45.64 -51.71 -4.14
CA LEU A 134 -45.73 -50.26 -4.36
C LEU A 134 -45.03 -49.44 -3.26
N ILE A 135 -45.06 -49.90 -2.00
CA ILE A 135 -44.32 -49.27 -0.90
C ILE A 135 -42.82 -49.44 -1.12
N ALA A 136 -42.35 -50.64 -1.47
CA ALA A 136 -40.95 -50.90 -1.79
C ALA A 136 -40.44 -50.04 -2.97
N GLU A 137 -41.20 -49.95 -4.07
CA GLU A 137 -40.89 -49.08 -5.21
C GLU A 137 -40.81 -47.59 -4.83
N LEU A 138 -41.70 -47.13 -3.94
CA LEU A 138 -41.70 -45.73 -3.48
C LEU A 138 -40.53 -45.43 -2.55
N ASP A 139 -40.15 -46.36 -1.67
CA ASP A 139 -39.02 -46.18 -0.75
C ASP A 139 -37.66 -46.37 -1.45
N GLU A 140 -37.55 -47.27 -2.43
CA GLU A 140 -36.40 -47.34 -3.34
C GLU A 140 -36.25 -46.03 -4.12
N ARG A 141 -37.34 -45.52 -4.70
CA ARG A 141 -37.33 -44.24 -5.43
C ARG A 141 -36.97 -43.06 -4.52
N ARG A 142 -37.42 -43.05 -3.26
CA ARG A 142 -36.99 -42.04 -2.26
C ARG A 142 -35.50 -42.13 -1.98
N ALA A 143 -34.98 -43.33 -1.71
CA ALA A 143 -33.57 -43.56 -1.46
C ALA A 143 -32.69 -43.13 -2.66
N ALA A 144 -33.13 -43.43 -3.89
CA ALA A 144 -32.48 -42.98 -5.11
C ALA A 144 -32.45 -41.45 -5.25
N MET A 145 -33.60 -40.78 -5.13
CA MET A 145 -33.68 -39.30 -5.19
C MET A 145 -32.88 -38.63 -4.06
N GLU A 146 -32.84 -39.22 -2.87
CA GLU A 146 -31.98 -38.76 -1.78
C GLU A 146 -30.49 -38.93 -2.08
N ALA A 147 -30.08 -40.05 -2.69
CA ALA A 147 -28.70 -40.29 -3.08
C ALA A 147 -28.26 -39.33 -4.20
N GLU A 148 -29.09 -39.15 -5.23
CA GLU A 148 -28.89 -38.14 -6.27
C GLU A 148 -28.77 -36.74 -5.68
N HIS A 149 -29.65 -36.35 -4.76
CA HIS A 149 -29.61 -35.04 -4.11
C HIS A 149 -28.34 -34.86 -3.26
N LYS A 150 -27.92 -35.88 -2.51
CA LYS A 150 -26.66 -35.87 -1.73
C LYS A 150 -25.45 -35.72 -2.65
N ASN A 151 -25.40 -36.48 -3.75
CA ASN A 151 -24.34 -36.41 -4.75
C ASN A 151 -24.27 -35.02 -5.43
N VAL A 152 -25.42 -34.42 -5.76
CA VAL A 152 -25.51 -33.06 -6.34
C VAL A 152 -25.05 -32.00 -5.32
N LEU A 153 -25.47 -32.09 -4.06
CA LEU A 153 -25.01 -31.18 -3.00
C LEU A 153 -23.50 -31.32 -2.74
N GLU A 154 -22.97 -32.54 -2.72
CA GLU A 154 -21.52 -32.79 -2.56
C GLU A 154 -20.73 -32.26 -3.76
N THR A 155 -21.21 -32.48 -5.00
CA THR A 155 -20.58 -31.96 -6.21
C THR A 155 -20.58 -30.43 -6.21
N ALA A 156 -21.73 -29.79 -5.98
CA ALA A 156 -21.85 -28.33 -5.94
C ALA A 156 -21.03 -27.71 -4.79
N ARG A 157 -20.92 -28.41 -3.65
CA ARG A 157 -20.03 -28.01 -2.55
C ARG A 157 -18.56 -28.10 -2.94
N ASN A 158 -18.12 -29.21 -3.53
CA ASN A 158 -16.75 -29.41 -3.99
C ASN A 158 -16.37 -28.43 -5.11
N GLU A 159 -17.32 -28.02 -5.95
CA GLU A 159 -17.15 -26.96 -6.94
C GLU A 159 -17.05 -25.57 -6.29
N ALA A 160 -17.93 -25.26 -5.33
CA ALA A 160 -17.86 -24.00 -4.58
C ALA A 160 -16.54 -23.86 -3.78
N GLU A 161 -16.09 -24.92 -3.10
CA GLU A 161 -14.83 -24.93 -2.35
C GLU A 161 -13.61 -24.76 -3.29
N LYS A 162 -13.64 -25.33 -4.51
CA LYS A 162 -12.63 -25.04 -5.56
C LYS A 162 -12.66 -23.59 -6.01
N ILE A 163 -13.82 -23.06 -6.37
CA ILE A 163 -13.98 -21.67 -6.86
C ILE A 163 -13.50 -20.67 -5.80
N VAL A 164 -13.83 -20.89 -4.52
CA VAL A 164 -13.34 -20.06 -3.40
C VAL A 164 -11.82 -20.19 -3.23
N SER A 165 -11.26 -21.40 -3.26
CA SER A 165 -9.81 -21.63 -3.16
C SER A 165 -9.03 -20.99 -4.32
N GLU A 166 -9.52 -21.12 -5.54
CA GLU A 166 -8.94 -20.48 -6.73
C GLU A 166 -9.01 -18.96 -6.63
N ALA A 167 -10.16 -18.40 -6.26
CA ALA A 167 -10.36 -16.96 -6.08
C ALA A 167 -9.48 -16.39 -4.96
N GLU A 168 -9.36 -17.08 -3.81
CA GLU A 168 -8.42 -16.71 -2.75
C GLU A 168 -6.97 -16.75 -3.25
N SER A 169 -6.57 -17.78 -4.01
CA SER A 169 -5.22 -17.89 -4.54
C SER A 169 -4.88 -16.77 -5.53
N ALA A 170 -5.87 -16.32 -6.31
CA ALA A 170 -5.74 -15.19 -7.24
C ALA A 170 -5.70 -13.86 -6.48
N ALA A 171 -6.57 -13.67 -5.48
CA ALA A 171 -6.58 -12.48 -4.64
C ALA A 171 -5.26 -12.29 -3.87
N ARG A 172 -4.68 -13.38 -3.33
CA ARG A 172 -3.37 -13.37 -2.68
C ARG A 172 -2.27 -12.95 -3.67
N LYS A 173 -2.17 -13.59 -4.84
CA LYS A 173 -1.20 -13.20 -5.89
C LYS A 173 -1.32 -11.73 -6.29
N ILE A 174 -2.54 -11.21 -6.45
CA ILE A 174 -2.78 -9.80 -6.79
C ILE A 174 -2.36 -8.87 -5.64
N ALA A 175 -2.56 -9.28 -4.38
CA ALA A 175 -2.08 -8.55 -3.22
C ALA A 175 -0.53 -8.55 -3.15
N ASP A 176 0.09 -9.73 -3.28
CA ASP A 176 1.55 -9.92 -3.27
C ASP A 176 2.22 -9.09 -4.39
N GLU A 177 1.68 -9.14 -5.62
CA GLU A 177 2.13 -8.30 -6.74
C GLU A 177 1.95 -6.80 -6.48
N SER A 178 0.88 -6.40 -5.79
CA SER A 178 0.60 -4.99 -5.49
C SER A 178 1.49 -4.45 -4.37
N GLU A 179 1.80 -5.28 -3.38
CA GLU A 179 2.78 -4.98 -2.33
C GLU A 179 4.19 -4.89 -2.90
N GLN A 180 4.60 -5.84 -3.75
CA GLN A 180 5.88 -5.78 -4.48
C GLN A 180 5.98 -4.51 -5.34
N ARG A 181 4.94 -4.16 -6.12
CA ARG A 181 4.90 -2.90 -6.89
C ARG A 181 5.03 -1.67 -6.00
N ARG A 182 4.38 -1.66 -4.83
CA ARG A 182 4.51 -0.58 -3.86
C ARG A 182 5.93 -0.47 -3.33
N VAL A 183 6.53 -1.57 -2.89
CA VAL A 183 7.93 -1.60 -2.40
C VAL A 183 8.87 -1.07 -3.49
N THR A 184 8.78 -1.54 -4.74
CA THR A 184 9.64 -1.03 -5.82
C THR A 184 9.45 0.45 -6.11
N VAL A 185 8.21 0.98 -6.01
CA VAL A 185 7.93 2.41 -6.22
C VAL A 185 8.41 3.25 -5.03
N GLU A 186 8.33 2.72 -3.81
CA GLU A 186 8.84 3.36 -2.59
C GLU A 186 10.39 3.38 -2.61
N GLU A 187 11.05 2.29 -3.03
CA GLU A 187 12.50 2.20 -3.28
C GLU A 187 12.97 3.16 -4.39
N ASP A 188 12.36 3.11 -5.58
CA ASP A 188 12.70 4.01 -6.71
C ASP A 188 12.51 5.49 -6.31
N PHE A 189 11.46 5.80 -5.53
CA PHE A 189 11.23 7.15 -5.02
C PHE A 189 12.29 7.57 -4.00
N GLU A 190 12.69 6.70 -3.07
CA GLU A 190 13.78 6.99 -2.14
C GLU A 190 15.11 7.21 -2.87
N ILE A 191 15.43 6.40 -3.88
CA ILE A 191 16.62 6.55 -4.73
C ILE A 191 16.58 7.88 -5.48
N ALA A 192 15.47 8.20 -6.16
CA ALA A 192 15.32 9.46 -6.89
C ALA A 192 15.38 10.69 -5.96
N MET A 193 14.80 10.60 -4.75
CA MET A 193 14.86 11.67 -3.76
C MET A 193 16.20 11.75 -3.03
N ALA A 194 16.97 10.67 -2.94
CA ALA A 194 18.36 10.69 -2.48
C ALA A 194 19.27 11.35 -3.53
N ALA A 195 19.15 10.96 -4.80
CA ALA A 195 19.87 11.57 -5.93
C ALA A 195 19.59 13.08 -5.99
N ARG A 196 18.31 13.48 -6.05
CA ARG A 196 17.91 14.90 -6.09
C ARG A 196 18.37 15.71 -4.88
N ARG A 197 18.43 15.10 -3.68
CA ARG A 197 19.03 15.73 -2.48
C ARG A 197 20.54 15.90 -2.63
N SER A 198 21.24 14.92 -3.16
CA SER A 198 22.70 15.02 -3.39
C SER A 198 23.06 16.05 -4.45
N GLU A 199 22.28 16.16 -5.53
CA GLU A 199 22.41 17.22 -6.55
C GLU A 199 22.12 18.61 -5.97
N ALA A 200 21.08 18.75 -5.15
CA ALA A 200 20.78 20.01 -4.46
C ALA A 200 21.90 20.42 -3.48
N MET A 201 22.47 19.46 -2.73
CA MET A 201 23.62 19.72 -1.87
C MET A 201 24.89 20.05 -2.66
N ALA A 202 25.15 19.37 -3.78
CA ALA A 202 26.30 19.63 -4.64
C ALA A 202 26.22 21.00 -5.33
N THR A 203 25.03 21.41 -5.78
CA THR A 203 24.81 22.74 -6.37
C THR A 203 24.90 23.86 -5.35
N LEU A 204 24.39 23.68 -4.12
CA LEU A 204 24.62 24.61 -3.01
C LEU A 204 26.11 24.70 -2.64
N ALA A 205 26.81 23.57 -2.51
CA ALA A 205 28.25 23.54 -2.24
C ALA A 205 29.08 24.21 -3.35
N ALA A 206 28.68 24.06 -4.61
CA ALA A 206 29.29 24.74 -5.75
C ALA A 206 29.03 26.26 -5.73
N GLN A 207 27.83 26.70 -5.37
CA GLN A 207 27.50 28.12 -5.19
C GLN A 207 28.28 28.74 -4.01
N GLU A 208 28.38 28.03 -2.88
CA GLU A 208 29.23 28.43 -1.76
C GLU A 208 30.71 28.52 -2.16
N ALA A 209 31.23 27.53 -2.89
CA ALA A 209 32.61 27.52 -3.35
C ALA A 209 32.89 28.66 -4.35
N ALA A 210 31.97 28.93 -5.28
CA ALA A 210 32.07 30.06 -6.20
C ALA A 210 32.05 31.40 -5.44
N SER A 211 31.11 31.57 -4.51
CA SER A 211 30.99 32.77 -3.66
C SER A 211 32.25 33.00 -2.80
N LYS A 212 32.79 31.94 -2.18
CA LYS A 212 34.05 31.98 -1.43
C LYS A 212 35.23 32.35 -2.33
N ASN A 213 35.37 31.70 -3.48
CA ASN A 213 36.43 32.01 -4.47
C ASN A 213 36.34 33.45 -5.00
N GLU A 214 35.14 33.98 -5.22
CA GLU A 214 34.92 35.37 -5.61
C GLU A 214 35.24 36.36 -4.47
N ALA A 215 34.85 36.06 -3.23
CA ALA A 215 35.16 36.89 -2.08
C ALA A 215 36.67 36.94 -1.84
N ASP A 216 37.34 35.79 -1.87
CA ASP A 216 38.79 35.65 -1.85
C ASP A 216 39.47 36.45 -2.97
N ARG A 217 38.94 36.37 -4.20
CA ARG A 217 39.46 37.12 -5.34
C ARG A 217 39.35 38.62 -5.09
N ARG A 218 38.18 39.12 -4.69
CA ARG A 218 37.96 40.54 -4.36
C ARG A 218 38.86 41.00 -3.20
N MET A 219 39.09 40.13 -2.20
CA MET A 219 40.03 40.40 -1.11
C MET A 219 41.48 40.49 -1.59
N ARG A 220 41.92 39.64 -2.52
CA ARG A 220 43.27 39.71 -3.13
C ARG A 220 43.41 40.97 -3.99
N GLU A 221 42.44 41.25 -4.86
CA GLU A 221 42.43 42.45 -5.71
C GLU A 221 42.46 43.73 -4.85
N ALA A 222 41.62 43.84 -3.81
CA ALA A 222 41.63 44.96 -2.88
C ALA A 222 42.92 45.03 -2.02
N ALA A 223 43.51 43.89 -1.65
CA ALA A 223 44.79 43.86 -0.93
C ALA A 223 45.97 44.31 -1.81
N GLU A 224 45.97 43.94 -3.10
CA GLU A 224 46.90 44.44 -4.10
C GLU A 224 46.72 45.93 -4.35
N GLU A 225 45.48 46.42 -4.53
CA GLU A 225 45.22 47.85 -4.69
C GLU A 225 45.65 48.63 -3.45
N ALA A 226 45.32 48.16 -2.24
CA ALA A 226 45.79 48.77 -1.00
C ALA A 226 47.32 48.69 -0.87
N ALA A 227 47.99 47.66 -1.39
CA ALA A 227 49.44 47.58 -1.45
C ALA A 227 50.03 48.60 -2.46
N ARG A 228 49.44 48.75 -3.65
CA ARG A 228 49.81 49.74 -4.67
C ARG A 228 49.62 51.17 -4.15
N VAL A 229 48.50 51.47 -3.49
CA VAL A 229 48.23 52.77 -2.86
C VAL A 229 49.20 53.04 -1.71
N ARG A 230 49.48 52.07 -0.84
CA ARG A 230 50.51 52.22 0.21
C ARG A 230 51.90 52.43 -0.39
N ALA A 231 52.27 51.69 -1.44
CA ALA A 231 53.53 51.87 -2.15
C ALA A 231 53.63 53.28 -2.76
N ALA A 232 52.59 53.75 -3.45
CA ALA A 232 52.51 55.09 -4.01
C ALA A 232 52.62 56.18 -2.94
N ILE A 233 51.91 56.04 -1.81
CA ILE A 233 52.03 56.96 -0.67
C ILE A 233 53.45 56.94 -0.09
N THR A 234 54.09 55.78 0.06
CA THR A 234 55.49 55.74 0.52
C THR A 234 56.47 56.32 -0.51
N GLN A 235 56.19 56.20 -1.80
CA GLN A 235 56.96 56.82 -2.87
C GLN A 235 56.80 58.34 -2.86
N GLU A 236 55.57 58.85 -2.74
CA GLU A 236 55.27 60.28 -2.60
C GLU A 236 55.85 60.86 -1.31
N GLN A 237 55.80 60.13 -0.20
CA GLN A 237 56.44 60.53 1.05
C GLN A 237 57.97 60.54 0.94
N THR A 238 58.58 59.56 0.25
CA THR A 238 60.05 59.56 0.08
C THR A 238 60.53 60.61 -0.91
N THR A 239 59.80 60.86 -2.01
CA THR A 239 60.12 61.98 -2.91
C THR A 239 59.88 63.32 -2.21
N SER A 240 58.73 63.53 -1.57
CA SER A 240 58.44 64.76 -0.81
C SER A 240 59.44 65.01 0.33
N LYS A 241 59.89 63.95 1.01
CA LYS A 241 60.94 64.04 2.03
C LYS A 241 62.30 64.37 1.40
N ALA A 242 62.69 63.71 0.31
CA ALA A 242 63.93 64.03 -0.39
C ALA A 242 63.92 65.46 -0.96
N ASP A 243 62.76 65.94 -1.41
CA ASP A 243 62.50 67.31 -1.85
C ASP A 243 62.57 68.32 -0.69
N ALA A 244 62.01 67.99 0.47
CA ALA A 244 62.11 68.80 1.68
C ALA A 244 63.55 68.84 2.20
N GLU A 245 64.24 67.71 2.27
CA GLU A 245 65.65 67.62 2.62
C GLU A 245 66.54 68.36 1.61
N ARG A 246 66.20 68.36 0.31
CA ARG A 246 66.90 69.15 -0.72
C ARG A 246 66.68 70.64 -0.47
N ARG A 247 65.44 71.11 -0.28
CA ARG A 247 65.15 72.52 0.04
C ARG A 247 65.83 72.97 1.34
N VAL A 248 65.92 72.10 2.36
CA VAL A 248 66.66 72.38 3.60
C VAL A 248 68.18 72.44 3.35
N ARG A 249 68.74 71.56 2.52
CA ARG A 249 70.15 71.63 2.10
C ARG A 249 70.44 72.89 1.30
N GLU A 250 69.65 73.19 0.27
CA GLU A 250 69.74 74.41 -0.53
C GLU A 250 69.64 75.67 0.34
N ALA A 251 68.67 75.74 1.25
CA ALA A 251 68.50 76.88 2.16
C ALA A 251 69.62 77.00 3.21
N THR A 252 70.16 75.89 3.73
CA THR A 252 71.29 75.93 4.68
C THR A 252 72.60 76.23 3.97
N GLU A 253 72.82 75.78 2.75
CA GLU A 253 73.92 76.22 1.89
C GLU A 253 73.82 77.70 1.51
N GLU A 254 72.61 78.19 1.20
CA GLU A 254 72.40 79.60 0.87
C GLU A 254 72.56 80.50 2.12
N ALA A 255 72.07 80.06 3.28
CA ALA A 255 72.34 80.71 4.56
C ALA A 255 73.84 80.71 4.91
N ASN A 256 74.53 79.59 4.67
CA ASN A 256 75.99 79.52 4.82
C ASN A 256 76.71 80.43 3.83
N ARG A 257 76.27 80.51 2.57
CA ARG A 257 76.80 81.46 1.56
C ARG A 257 76.59 82.91 2.00
N ARG A 258 75.39 83.29 2.46
CA ARG A 258 75.12 84.61 3.05
C ARG A 258 76.02 84.89 4.25
N ARG A 259 76.21 83.92 5.15
CA ARG A 259 77.08 84.06 6.32
C ARG A 259 78.55 84.21 5.95
N HIS A 260 79.04 83.47 4.95
CA HIS A 260 80.40 83.64 4.44
C HIS A 260 80.59 84.99 3.75
N ALA A 261 79.65 85.43 2.90
CA ALA A 261 79.69 86.74 2.27
C ALA A 261 79.72 87.88 3.31
N ALA A 262 78.85 87.82 4.32
CA ALA A 262 78.82 88.80 5.42
C ALA A 262 80.08 88.77 6.29
N VAL A 263 80.68 87.59 6.52
CA VAL A 263 81.98 87.48 7.22
C VAL A 263 83.11 88.07 6.36
N THR A 264 83.17 87.76 5.07
CA THR A 264 84.15 88.33 4.15
C THR A 264 84.05 89.85 4.08
N GLU A 265 82.83 90.40 3.95
CA GLU A 265 82.58 91.84 3.96
C GLU A 265 82.96 92.48 5.30
N ALA A 266 82.65 91.84 6.43
CA ALA A 266 83.08 92.31 7.75
C ALA A 266 84.61 92.30 7.88
N THR A 267 85.31 91.26 7.39
CA THR A 267 86.78 91.23 7.39
C THR A 267 87.38 92.27 6.45
N ALA A 268 86.76 92.56 5.31
CA ALA A 268 87.19 93.61 4.39
C ALA A 268 87.08 95.00 5.04
N ARG A 269 85.95 95.31 5.70
CA ARG A 269 85.78 96.57 6.46
C ARG A 269 86.75 96.69 7.64
N ILE A 270 87.08 95.57 8.31
CA ILE A 270 88.10 95.55 9.38
C ILE A 270 89.50 95.81 8.81
N GLN A 271 89.85 95.21 7.66
CA GLN A 271 91.11 95.46 6.97
C GLN A 271 91.21 96.91 6.50
N GLU A 272 90.18 97.44 5.86
CA GLU A 272 90.10 98.83 5.40
C GLU A 272 90.28 99.82 6.56
N ALA A 273 89.57 99.64 7.68
CA ALA A 273 89.74 100.46 8.89
C ALA A 273 91.14 100.31 9.52
N THR A 274 91.75 99.13 9.43
CA THR A 274 93.11 98.87 9.93
C THR A 274 94.16 99.57 9.06
N ASP A 275 94.01 99.52 7.74
CA ASP A 275 94.90 100.22 6.80
C ASP A 275 94.73 101.74 6.87
N GLU A 276 93.51 102.24 7.10
CA GLU A 276 93.27 103.67 7.33
C GLU A 276 93.86 104.14 8.67
N SER A 277 93.82 103.30 9.71
CA SER A 277 94.53 103.54 10.99
C SER A 277 96.06 103.57 10.78
N ASN A 278 96.61 102.57 10.10
CA ASN A 278 98.04 102.50 9.76
C ASN A 278 98.49 103.71 8.92
N ARG A 279 97.64 104.21 8.02
CA ARG A 279 97.89 105.42 7.21
C ARG A 279 98.01 106.67 8.08
N ARG A 280 97.03 106.91 8.97
CA ARG A 280 97.05 108.03 9.93
C ARG A 280 98.26 107.98 10.87
N VAL A 281 98.68 106.79 11.31
CA VAL A 281 99.89 106.60 12.14
C VAL A 281 101.16 106.97 11.37
N ARG A 282 101.27 106.59 10.08
CA ARG A 282 102.41 106.99 9.23
C ARG A 282 102.47 108.50 9.01
N GLU A 283 101.33 109.11 8.66
CA GLU A 283 101.21 110.55 8.45
C GLU A 283 101.60 111.35 9.70
N ALA A 284 101.13 110.96 10.88
CA ALA A 284 101.51 111.57 12.15
C ALA A 284 103.01 111.38 12.49
N THR A 285 103.58 110.22 12.17
CA THR A 285 105.02 109.92 12.37
C THR A 285 105.89 110.77 11.45
N GLU A 286 105.51 110.96 10.19
CA GLU A 286 106.18 111.88 9.27
C GLU A 286 106.09 113.33 9.76
N GLU A 287 104.93 113.77 10.24
CA GLU A 287 104.78 115.14 10.74
C GLU A 287 105.63 115.39 12.00
N ALA A 288 105.73 114.41 12.90
CA ALA A 288 106.64 114.46 14.04
C ALA A 288 108.11 114.58 13.59
N ASN A 289 108.54 113.79 12.60
CA ASN A 289 109.90 113.85 12.04
C ASN A 289 110.21 115.18 11.33
N ARG A 290 109.22 115.80 10.66
CA ARG A 290 109.36 117.15 10.08
C ARG A 290 109.57 118.20 11.19
N ARG A 291 108.80 118.11 12.28
CA ARG A 291 108.90 119.02 13.44
C ARG A 291 110.24 118.89 14.19
N THR A 292 110.73 117.68 14.44
CA THR A 292 112.05 117.48 15.09
C THR A 292 113.19 117.97 14.20
N THR A 293 113.16 117.70 12.90
CA THR A 293 114.18 118.19 11.95
C THR A 293 114.28 119.72 11.94
N ALA A 294 113.13 120.41 11.92
CA ALA A 294 113.06 121.87 11.99
C ALA A 294 113.55 122.45 13.35
N ALA A 295 113.38 121.70 14.44
CA ALA A 295 113.90 122.08 15.76
C ALA A 295 115.44 121.95 15.81
N THR A 296 116.01 120.85 15.30
CA THR A 296 117.47 120.63 15.25
C THR A 296 118.17 121.73 14.46
N GLN A 297 117.65 122.09 13.28
CA GLN A 297 118.19 123.18 12.46
C GLN A 297 118.21 124.54 13.19
N ARG A 298 117.17 124.85 13.98
CA ARG A 298 117.14 126.06 14.82
C ARG A 298 118.20 126.03 15.94
N VAL A 299 118.44 124.87 16.54
CA VAL A 299 119.49 124.70 17.58
C VAL A 299 120.89 124.90 16.99
N GLU A 300 121.14 124.43 15.77
CA GLU A 300 122.43 124.63 15.09
C GLU A 300 122.67 126.09 14.69
N GLN A 301 121.64 126.79 14.19
CA GLN A 301 121.71 128.23 13.90
C GLN A 301 122.08 129.05 15.15
N LEU A 302 121.50 128.73 16.31
CA LEU A 302 121.81 129.38 17.59
C LEU A 302 123.24 129.06 18.08
N ARG A 303 123.70 127.81 17.91
CA ARG A 303 125.09 127.42 18.24
C ARG A 303 126.12 128.18 17.40
N ASN A 304 125.85 128.38 16.11
CA ASN A 304 126.73 129.13 15.20
C ASN A 304 126.80 130.63 15.54
N LEU A 305 125.69 131.25 15.95
CA LEU A 305 125.68 132.63 16.46
C LEU A 305 126.52 132.78 17.74
N ARG A 306 126.31 131.88 18.71
CA ARG A 306 127.07 131.87 19.98
C ARG A 306 128.58 131.74 19.76
N ASN A 307 129.01 130.86 18.85
CA ASN A 307 130.43 130.64 18.58
C ASN A 307 131.10 131.86 17.89
N ARG A 308 130.37 132.67 17.10
CA ARG A 308 130.89 133.93 16.57
C ARG A 308 131.20 134.95 17.67
N LEU A 309 130.30 135.11 18.63
CA LEU A 309 130.47 136.05 19.75
C LEU A 309 131.65 135.65 20.65
N SER A 310 131.88 134.35 20.89
CA SER A 310 133.01 133.93 21.73
C SER A 310 134.38 134.24 21.10
N HIS A 311 134.50 134.14 19.78
CA HIS A 311 135.76 134.43 19.08
C HIS A 311 136.11 135.93 19.06
N GLN A 312 135.11 136.82 19.10
CA GLN A 312 135.34 138.27 19.16
C GLN A 312 135.77 138.76 20.55
N LEU A 313 135.55 137.98 21.62
CA LEU A 313 135.99 138.32 22.98
C LEU A 313 137.31 137.65 23.38
N HIS A 314 137.72 136.58 22.69
CA HIS A 314 138.96 135.85 23.02
C HIS A 314 140.21 136.46 22.36
N ASN A 315 140.05 137.12 21.21
CA ASN A 315 141.16 137.77 20.50
C ASN A 315 141.50 139.14 21.12
N VAL A 316 142.76 139.33 21.52
CA VAL A 316 143.39 140.63 21.86
C VAL A 316 142.85 141.30 23.14
N ARG A 317 142.07 140.57 23.97
CA ARG A 317 142.24 140.64 25.43
C ARG A 317 143.68 140.26 25.85
N THR A 318 144.42 139.63 24.94
CA THR A 318 145.81 139.15 25.00
C THR A 318 146.90 140.24 24.92
N ALA A 319 146.58 141.54 24.96
CA ALA A 319 147.55 142.62 24.69
C ALA A 319 147.60 143.79 25.72
N LEU A 320 146.85 143.72 26.82
CA LEU A 320 147.07 144.58 28.00
C LEU A 320 147.10 143.72 29.27
N GLN A 321 148.17 142.93 29.36
CA GLN A 321 148.50 142.08 30.51
C GLN A 321 149.39 142.86 31.50
N GLU A 322 148.84 143.89 32.14
CA GLU A 322 149.48 144.55 33.30
C GLU A 322 148.54 144.56 34.51
N VAL A 323 148.98 143.91 35.60
CA VAL A 323 148.70 144.22 37.03
C VAL A 323 147.21 144.44 37.41
N VAL A 324 146.37 143.49 37.86
CA VAL A 324 146.50 142.22 38.63
C VAL A 324 146.91 142.45 40.11
N PRO A 325 146.24 141.89 41.18
CA PRO A 325 145.03 141.03 41.31
C PRO A 325 143.95 141.64 42.30
N LEU A 326 143.02 141.02 43.09
CA LEU A 326 142.44 139.67 43.36
C LEU A 326 141.07 139.80 44.16
N LEU A 327 140.39 138.66 44.46
CA LEU A 327 139.43 138.36 45.58
C LEU A 327 137.97 138.94 45.65
N ASP A 328 136.99 138.11 45.26
CA ASP A 328 135.81 137.54 45.99
C ASP A 328 134.76 138.40 46.77
N PRO A 329 133.50 137.91 47.06
CA PRO A 329 132.57 136.91 46.43
C PRO A 329 131.08 137.47 46.32
N VAL A 330 129.87 136.86 46.46
CA VAL A 330 129.21 135.52 46.77
C VAL A 330 127.69 135.51 46.31
N ASP A 331 127.13 134.32 45.94
CA ASP A 331 125.86 133.60 46.34
C ASP A 331 124.41 134.24 46.36
N GLU A 332 123.24 133.53 46.23
CA GLU A 332 122.88 132.14 45.80
C GLU A 332 121.37 131.91 45.31
N GLU A 333 120.98 130.63 45.13
CA GLU A 333 119.85 129.93 44.43
C GLU A 333 118.38 130.02 45.03
N LYS A 334 117.28 129.30 44.63
CA LYS A 334 117.11 127.99 43.95
C LYS A 334 115.89 127.69 42.99
N PRO A 335 114.63 127.38 43.42
CA PRO A 335 114.02 126.09 43.01
C PRO A 335 112.64 126.02 42.27
N ALA A 336 112.53 125.06 41.31
CA ALA A 336 111.33 124.31 40.84
C ALA A 336 110.20 125.08 40.09
N ALA A 337 109.12 124.49 39.49
CA ALA A 337 108.63 123.10 39.35
C ALA A 337 107.81 122.87 38.02
N PRO A 338 107.56 121.62 37.55
CA PRO A 338 106.75 121.26 36.35
C PRO A 338 105.35 120.65 36.70
N ALA A 339 104.46 120.10 35.84
CA ALA A 339 104.47 119.71 34.41
C ALA A 339 103.03 119.74 33.75
N PRO A 340 102.85 119.65 32.40
CA PRO A 340 101.54 119.86 31.71
C PRO A 340 101.10 118.84 30.61
N ALA A 341 99.94 119.10 29.99
CA ALA A 341 99.40 118.50 28.73
C ALA A 341 99.75 119.41 27.51
N PRO A 342 98.94 119.68 26.43
CA PRO A 342 97.78 119.02 25.77
C PRO A 342 97.89 118.99 24.20
N ALA A 343 96.77 118.80 23.46
CA ALA A 343 96.64 119.16 22.02
C ALA A 343 95.18 119.50 21.57
N PRO A 344 94.96 120.50 20.68
CA PRO A 344 93.66 120.84 20.02
C PRO A 344 93.60 120.31 18.54
N ALA A 345 92.70 120.66 17.58
CA ALA A 345 91.77 121.79 17.37
C ALA A 345 90.51 121.41 16.47
N PRO A 346 89.79 122.27 15.67
CA PRO A 346 88.31 122.31 15.79
C PRO A 346 87.41 122.45 14.50
N GLN A 347 86.09 122.63 14.74
CA GLN A 347 85.02 123.28 13.92
C GLN A 347 84.12 122.49 12.93
N GLY A 348 82.86 122.96 12.79
CA GLY A 348 81.80 122.53 11.86
C GLY A 348 80.41 123.21 12.15
N PRO A 349 79.39 123.08 11.27
CA PRO A 349 77.95 123.40 11.48
C PRO A 349 77.05 122.12 11.36
N GLY A 350 75.71 122.09 11.43
CA GLY A 350 74.61 123.09 11.59
C GLY A 350 73.21 122.39 11.60
N THR A 351 72.07 123.11 11.69
CA THR A 351 70.70 122.53 11.93
C THR A 351 69.53 123.22 11.17
N PRO A 352 68.28 122.65 11.10
CA PRO A 352 67.40 122.71 9.90
C PRO A 352 66.05 123.47 10.02
N ALA A 353 65.22 123.45 8.96
CA ALA A 353 63.85 124.02 8.94
C ALA A 353 62.86 123.36 7.93
N GLN A 354 61.55 123.62 8.15
CA GLN A 354 60.36 123.51 7.26
C GLN A 354 59.54 122.18 7.14
N VAL A 355 58.32 122.36 6.61
CA VAL A 355 57.06 121.55 6.61
C VAL A 355 56.58 121.28 5.15
N PRO A 356 55.46 120.59 4.79
CA PRO A 356 54.26 120.18 5.57
C PRO A 356 53.71 118.74 5.29
N GLY A 357 52.58 118.37 5.91
CA GLY A 357 51.76 117.20 5.51
C GLY A 357 50.81 116.69 6.62
N ALA A 358 49.61 116.21 6.26
CA ALA A 358 48.60 115.69 7.21
C ALA A 358 48.49 114.14 7.15
N PRO A 359 48.20 113.44 8.27
CA PRO A 359 48.15 111.97 8.32
C PRO A 359 46.72 111.38 8.31
N ALA A 360 46.57 110.13 7.87
CA ALA A 360 45.34 109.35 8.02
C ALA A 360 45.56 107.81 8.07
N GLN A 361 44.89 107.17 9.03
CA GLN A 361 44.50 105.74 9.12
C GLN A 361 45.55 104.61 9.32
N GLY A 362 45.07 103.56 10.00
CA GLY A 362 45.77 102.31 10.34
C GLY A 362 46.13 102.19 11.84
N PRO A 363 46.12 100.99 12.48
CA PRO A 363 45.75 99.65 11.98
C PRO A 363 44.52 99.02 12.71
N SER A 364 44.02 97.87 12.21
CA SER A 364 42.95 97.08 12.86
C SER A 364 43.12 95.56 12.69
N ALA A 365 42.84 94.80 13.76
CA ALA A 365 42.68 93.33 13.82
C ALA A 365 42.02 92.96 15.17
N PRO A 366 41.53 91.72 15.43
CA PRO A 366 41.38 90.55 14.55
C PRO A 366 39.89 90.21 14.27
N ALA A 367 39.59 89.03 13.71
CA ALA A 367 38.23 88.60 13.36
C ALA A 367 37.83 87.23 13.93
N GLN A 368 36.58 87.11 14.36
CA GLN A 368 35.86 85.85 14.63
C GLN A 368 34.37 86.03 14.27
N GLY A 369 33.74 84.99 13.72
CA GLY A 369 32.32 84.70 13.93
C GLY A 369 31.27 85.28 12.96
N GLN A 370 30.47 84.36 12.41
CA GLN A 370 29.02 84.45 12.14
C GLN A 370 28.45 85.40 11.06
N SER A 371 27.89 84.75 10.03
CA SER A 371 26.65 85.12 9.32
C SER A 371 26.08 83.83 8.67
N GLY A 372 24.79 83.62 8.41
CA GLY A 372 23.56 84.37 8.72
C GLY A 372 22.34 83.43 8.92
N PRO A 373 21.09 83.94 9.03
CA PRO A 373 19.97 83.19 9.65
C PRO A 373 18.78 82.83 8.72
N ALA A 374 17.73 82.26 9.33
CA ALA A 374 16.34 82.07 8.85
C ALA A 374 16.06 80.87 7.90
N ALA A 375 14.92 80.15 7.98
CA ALA A 375 13.85 80.10 9.00
C ALA A 375 12.94 78.86 8.79
N GLN A 376 11.86 78.78 9.60
CA GLN A 376 10.71 77.86 9.56
C GLN A 376 10.88 76.51 10.27
N GLY A 377 9.76 76.04 10.84
CA GLY A 377 9.69 74.90 11.75
C GLY A 377 8.42 74.06 11.52
N PRO A 378 7.69 73.62 12.59
CA PRO A 378 7.35 72.21 12.67
C PRO A 378 5.84 71.89 12.66
N SER A 379 5.53 70.59 12.60
CA SER A 379 4.35 70.00 13.26
C SER A 379 4.56 68.51 13.54
N ALA A 380 3.83 68.01 14.54
CA ALA A 380 3.97 66.66 15.12
C ALA A 380 2.69 65.81 14.86
N PRO A 381 2.66 64.51 15.20
CA PRO A 381 1.61 63.58 14.75
C PRO A 381 0.47 63.37 15.77
N ALA A 382 -0.60 62.69 15.33
CA ALA A 382 -1.56 62.02 16.21
C ALA A 382 -2.21 60.81 15.52
N GLN A 383 -2.74 59.87 16.31
CA GLN A 383 -3.51 58.71 15.85
C GLN A 383 -5.01 59.03 15.81
N GLY A 384 -5.81 58.25 15.06
CA GLY A 384 -7.28 58.33 15.05
C GLY A 384 -7.91 57.05 14.49
N SER A 385 -9.00 56.57 15.07
CA SER A 385 -9.51 55.21 14.89
C SER A 385 -11.00 55.13 14.52
N GLY A 386 -11.34 54.18 13.64
CA GLY A 386 -12.71 53.74 13.32
C GLY A 386 -13.45 54.58 12.27
N ALA A 387 -14.63 54.20 11.78
CA ALA A 387 -15.28 52.89 11.68
C ALA A 387 -16.60 53.05 10.89
N GLN A 388 -16.99 52.06 10.07
CA GLN A 388 -18.34 51.92 9.43
C GLN A 388 -18.74 53.03 8.40
N ALA A 389 -19.66 52.82 7.43
CA ALA A 389 -20.15 51.60 6.74
C ALA A 389 -20.98 51.96 5.47
N GLN A 390 -21.43 50.93 4.72
CA GLN A 390 -22.60 50.89 3.79
C GLN A 390 -22.51 51.55 2.37
N GLY A 391 -23.29 51.00 1.42
CA GLY A 391 -23.62 51.57 0.09
C GLY A 391 -22.85 50.98 -1.12
N ALA A 392 -23.14 49.76 -1.60
CA ALA A 392 -24.17 49.45 -2.62
C ALA A 392 -24.06 50.23 -3.94
N SER A 393 -23.56 49.66 -5.05
CA SER A 393 -24.34 48.99 -6.15
C SER A 393 -23.44 48.95 -7.43
N ALA A 394 -23.68 48.22 -8.53
CA ALA A 394 -24.42 46.98 -8.85
C ALA A 394 -23.97 46.47 -10.27
N GLN A 395 -24.50 45.32 -10.73
CA GLN A 395 -24.32 44.71 -12.07
C GLN A 395 -22.90 44.13 -12.38
N GLY A 396 -22.76 43.02 -13.13
CA GLY A 396 -23.78 42.08 -13.61
C GLY A 396 -23.24 41.00 -14.59
N SER A 397 -24.04 39.94 -14.80
CA SER A 397 -23.94 38.90 -15.84
C SER A 397 -22.69 37.99 -15.93
N GLY A 398 -22.90 36.67 -16.07
CA GLY A 398 -21.86 35.72 -16.50
C GLY A 398 -21.94 34.32 -15.88
N ALA A 399 -22.64 33.39 -16.53
CA ALA A 399 -22.51 31.94 -16.32
C ALA A 399 -22.23 31.28 -17.69
N PRO A 400 -21.55 30.11 -17.73
CA PRO A 400 -22.32 28.86 -17.66
C PRO A 400 -21.68 27.78 -16.77
N ALA A 401 -22.39 26.68 -16.57
CA ALA A 401 -21.98 25.56 -15.73
C ALA A 401 -21.28 24.42 -16.51
N GLN A 402 -20.45 23.64 -15.81
CA GLN A 402 -20.15 22.25 -16.12
C GLN A 402 -20.23 21.42 -14.83
N GLY A 403 -20.58 20.14 -14.95
CA GLY A 403 -20.80 19.25 -13.81
C GLY A 403 -20.00 17.96 -13.88
N ALA A 404 -19.29 17.67 -12.80
CA ALA A 404 -18.81 16.36 -12.36
C ALA A 404 -18.86 16.44 -10.81
N GLY A 405 -19.09 15.38 -10.04
CA GLY A 405 -18.79 13.98 -10.27
C GLY A 405 -18.06 13.51 -9.01
N ALA A 406 -18.81 13.13 -7.98
CA ALA A 406 -18.26 12.91 -6.64
C ALA A 406 -17.62 11.52 -6.48
N PRO A 407 -16.48 11.40 -5.78
CA PRO A 407 -16.09 10.21 -5.06
C PRO A 407 -16.54 10.25 -3.58
N ALA A 408 -16.56 9.09 -2.93
CA ALA A 408 -16.99 8.94 -1.54
C ALA A 408 -15.88 9.24 -0.52
N GLN A 409 -16.25 9.36 0.76
CA GLN A 409 -15.54 8.65 1.84
C GLN A 409 -16.41 8.48 3.10
N ALA A 410 -15.93 7.65 4.04
CA ALA A 410 -16.69 7.13 5.17
C ALA A 410 -16.45 7.91 6.49
N GLY A 411 -17.32 7.67 7.48
CA GLY A 411 -17.16 8.10 8.88
C GLY A 411 -17.78 7.07 9.82
N ALA A 412 -17.24 6.91 11.04
CA ALA A 412 -17.54 5.77 11.92
C ALA A 412 -18.03 6.18 13.33
N ALA A 413 -18.95 5.39 13.88
CA ALA A 413 -19.32 5.26 15.31
C ALA A 413 -20.01 3.87 15.47
N GLN A 414 -19.58 2.95 16.34
CA GLN A 414 -19.71 2.94 17.82
C GLN A 414 -21.16 2.94 18.34
N GLY A 415 -21.53 1.97 19.20
CA GLY A 415 -22.68 2.12 20.12
C GLY A 415 -23.58 0.90 20.39
N SER A 416 -23.11 -0.05 21.21
CA SER A 416 -23.88 -0.88 22.19
C SER A 416 -25.34 -1.31 21.93
N GLY A 417 -25.60 -2.63 22.00
CA GLY A 417 -26.94 -3.20 22.25
C GLY A 417 -26.94 -4.74 22.23
N SER A 418 -27.22 -5.40 23.37
CA SER A 418 -27.13 -6.86 23.53
C SER A 418 -28.48 -7.60 23.38
N PRO A 419 -28.50 -8.94 23.20
CA PRO A 419 -29.53 -9.63 22.41
C PRO A 419 -30.76 -10.13 23.18
N ALA A 420 -31.75 -10.58 22.43
CA ALA A 420 -32.97 -11.22 22.93
C ALA A 420 -32.81 -12.74 23.18
N GLN A 421 -33.56 -13.26 24.15
CA GLN A 421 -33.93 -14.68 24.28
C GLN A 421 -35.45 -14.82 24.49
N PRO A 422 -36.06 -15.98 24.18
CA PRO A 422 -37.51 -16.12 24.06
C PRO A 422 -38.23 -16.73 25.30
N ALA A 423 -39.56 -16.80 25.17
CA ALA A 423 -40.55 -17.60 25.91
C ALA A 423 -41.21 -16.99 27.17
N GLN A 424 -42.53 -16.75 27.05
CA GLN A 424 -43.56 -17.36 27.92
C GLN A 424 -45.00 -17.08 27.41
N THR A 425 -45.93 -17.98 27.75
CA THR A 425 -47.39 -17.84 27.59
C THR A 425 -48.01 -17.17 28.83
N PRO A 426 -49.22 -16.57 28.77
CA PRO A 426 -50.42 -17.33 29.17
C PRO A 426 -51.80 -16.92 28.56
N ALA A 427 -52.73 -17.89 28.56
CA ALA A 427 -54.18 -17.83 28.87
C ALA A 427 -55.19 -16.84 28.20
N ALA A 428 -56.15 -17.47 27.49
CA ALA A 428 -57.62 -17.39 27.69
C ALA A 428 -58.51 -16.18 27.28
N ALA A 429 -59.22 -16.35 26.14
CA ALA A 429 -60.71 -16.36 25.98
C ALA A 429 -61.57 -15.08 26.19
N PRO A 430 -62.84 -15.00 25.69
CA PRO A 430 -63.52 -15.66 24.53
C PRO A 430 -64.36 -14.68 23.63
N ALA A 431 -65.23 -15.25 22.77
CA ALA A 431 -66.29 -14.63 21.93
C ALA A 431 -65.86 -14.10 20.53
N LYS A 432 -66.67 -14.13 19.46
CA LYS A 432 -68.09 -14.56 19.27
C LYS A 432 -68.33 -15.13 17.84
N GLN A 433 -69.55 -15.62 17.55
CA GLN A 433 -69.91 -16.39 16.33
C GLN A 433 -70.22 -15.54 15.08
N ALA A 434 -69.91 -16.08 13.89
CA ALA A 434 -70.70 -15.96 12.64
C ALA A 434 -70.24 -17.00 11.58
N SER A 435 -71.14 -17.46 10.72
CA SER A 435 -70.87 -18.47 9.65
C SER A 435 -71.37 -17.96 8.26
N PRO A 436 -71.47 -18.76 7.18
CA PRO A 436 -70.48 -18.66 6.09
C PRO A 436 -71.04 -18.38 4.68
N ALA A 437 -70.21 -17.79 3.81
CA ALA A 437 -70.43 -17.62 2.36
C ALA A 437 -69.10 -17.28 1.66
N GLN A 438 -68.86 -17.50 0.36
CA GLN A 438 -69.37 -18.52 -0.59
C GLN A 438 -68.33 -18.63 -1.75
N GLN A 439 -68.43 -19.65 -2.60
CA GLN A 439 -67.45 -19.95 -3.66
C GLN A 439 -67.33 -18.86 -4.74
N ALA A 440 -66.10 -18.62 -5.22
CA ALA A 440 -65.82 -18.01 -6.53
C ALA A 440 -64.51 -18.63 -7.09
N ALA A 441 -64.50 -18.96 -8.38
CA ALA A 441 -63.34 -19.56 -9.07
C ALA A 441 -62.67 -18.53 -10.01
N PRO A 442 -61.33 -18.61 -10.24
CA PRO A 442 -60.63 -17.74 -11.17
C PRO A 442 -60.90 -18.09 -12.65
N ALA A 443 -60.74 -17.10 -13.53
CA ALA A 443 -61.17 -17.15 -14.93
C ALA A 443 -60.11 -17.66 -15.92
N ALA A 444 -60.57 -18.08 -17.10
CA ALA A 444 -59.73 -18.36 -18.27
C ALA A 444 -59.42 -17.07 -19.06
N PRO A 445 -58.26 -16.95 -19.72
CA PRO A 445 -57.88 -15.78 -20.51
C PRO A 445 -58.51 -15.80 -21.92
N ASN A 446 -58.70 -14.62 -22.53
CA ASN A 446 -59.08 -14.51 -23.94
C ASN A 446 -58.30 -13.39 -24.67
N LYS A 447 -58.19 -13.51 -25.99
CA LYS A 447 -57.29 -12.74 -26.87
C LYS A 447 -57.99 -11.51 -27.48
N PRO A 448 -57.22 -10.54 -28.00
CA PRO A 448 -57.42 -10.19 -29.41
C PRO A 448 -56.10 -9.96 -30.20
N ALA A 449 -56.24 -9.65 -31.48
CA ALA A 449 -55.18 -9.28 -32.45
C ALA A 449 -55.52 -7.87 -33.05
N GLN A 450 -54.85 -7.26 -34.05
CA GLN A 450 -53.82 -7.70 -35.01
C GLN A 450 -53.15 -6.48 -35.71
N ALA A 451 -51.84 -6.55 -36.02
CA ALA A 451 -51.13 -5.80 -37.11
C ALA A 451 -51.09 -4.23 -37.07
N PRO A 452 -50.29 -3.53 -37.92
CA PRO A 452 -49.31 -3.99 -38.93
C PRO A 452 -47.84 -3.51 -38.73
N GLN A 453 -46.94 -3.92 -39.63
CA GLN A 453 -45.49 -3.63 -39.65
C GLN A 453 -45.09 -2.52 -40.65
N PRO A 454 -43.83 -2.03 -40.58
CA PRO A 454 -43.12 -1.54 -41.76
C PRO A 454 -41.72 -2.17 -41.99
N LYS A 455 -41.60 -2.93 -43.09
CA LYS A 455 -40.50 -3.00 -44.08
C LYS A 455 -39.01 -2.97 -43.66
N ALA A 456 -38.28 -3.99 -44.11
CA ALA A 456 -36.83 -3.92 -44.39
C ALA A 456 -36.55 -3.98 -45.92
N PRO A 457 -35.45 -3.39 -46.43
CA PRO A 457 -35.10 -3.39 -47.85
C PRO A 457 -34.22 -4.58 -48.30
N GLN A 458 -34.22 -4.88 -49.60
CA GLN A 458 -33.37 -5.88 -50.25
C GLN A 458 -32.45 -5.26 -51.33
N SER A 459 -31.24 -5.79 -51.48
CA SER A 459 -30.37 -5.64 -52.67
C SER A 459 -29.51 -6.92 -52.81
N LYS A 460 -29.82 -7.77 -53.81
CA LYS A 460 -29.33 -7.80 -55.20
C LYS A 460 -28.00 -8.56 -55.38
N ALA A 461 -28.08 -9.70 -56.08
CA ALA A 461 -26.94 -10.42 -56.66
C ALA A 461 -26.63 -9.94 -58.10
N PRO A 462 -25.52 -10.41 -58.69
CA PRO A 462 -25.61 -11.05 -60.01
C PRO A 462 -24.95 -12.45 -60.07
N GLN A 463 -25.04 -13.09 -61.25
CA GLN A 463 -24.75 -14.51 -61.50
C GLN A 463 -23.40 -14.75 -62.28
N PRO A 464 -23.19 -15.81 -63.11
CA PRO A 464 -22.54 -17.05 -62.65
C PRO A 464 -21.39 -17.56 -63.57
N LYS A 465 -20.63 -18.57 -63.13
CA LYS A 465 -19.90 -19.51 -64.03
C LYS A 465 -19.80 -20.93 -63.45
N GLY A 466 -20.04 -21.93 -64.28
CA GLY A 466 -19.54 -23.32 -64.14
C GLY A 466 -18.50 -23.62 -65.22
N PRO A 467 -18.28 -24.88 -65.67
CA PRO A 467 -19.02 -26.12 -65.37
C PRO A 467 -18.07 -27.34 -65.08
N GLN A 468 -18.55 -28.57 -65.39
CA GLN A 468 -17.86 -29.89 -65.27
C GLN A 468 -17.79 -30.40 -63.82
N ALA A 469 -17.81 -31.69 -63.46
CA ALA A 469 -18.08 -33.03 -64.03
C ALA A 469 -17.71 -34.00 -62.87
N GLN A 470 -18.07 -35.29 -62.75
CA GLN A 470 -18.79 -36.25 -63.58
C GLN A 470 -19.32 -37.35 -62.64
N SER A 471 -20.42 -38.03 -62.99
CA SER A 471 -20.81 -39.30 -62.35
C SER A 471 -20.59 -40.46 -63.33
N PRO A 472 -20.26 -41.66 -62.83
CA PRO A 472 -20.79 -42.90 -63.39
C PRO A 472 -21.66 -43.67 -62.37
N GLN A 473 -22.21 -44.81 -62.80
CA GLN A 473 -23.37 -45.47 -62.20
C GLN A 473 -23.25 -47.01 -62.39
N LEU A 474 -23.92 -47.79 -61.54
CA LEU A 474 -24.02 -49.27 -61.58
C LEU A 474 -22.69 -49.99 -61.19
N ASP A 475 -22.66 -51.20 -60.60
CA ASP A 475 -23.64 -52.30 -60.60
C ASP A 475 -23.75 -53.03 -59.23
N GLY A 476 -24.66 -54.02 -59.13
CA GLY A 476 -24.77 -54.96 -57.98
C GLY A 476 -24.05 -56.31 -58.22
N PRO A 477 -24.50 -57.46 -57.64
CA PRO A 477 -25.61 -57.64 -56.69
C PRO A 477 -25.35 -58.70 -55.56
N THR A 478 -26.41 -58.98 -54.77
CA THR A 478 -26.69 -60.25 -54.06
C THR A 478 -25.87 -60.63 -52.79
N ALA A 479 -26.56 -60.58 -51.65
CA ALA A 479 -26.43 -61.57 -50.58
C ALA A 479 -27.83 -61.84 -49.97
N GLN A 480 -28.17 -63.11 -49.75
CA GLN A 480 -29.41 -63.56 -49.08
C GLN A 480 -29.06 -64.32 -47.78
N LEU A 481 -30.03 -65.02 -47.19
CA LEU A 481 -30.00 -65.73 -45.90
C LEU A 481 -30.05 -64.80 -44.65
N ALA A 482 -30.83 -65.11 -43.60
CA ALA A 482 -31.95 -66.06 -43.49
C ALA A 482 -32.91 -65.67 -42.35
N ARG A 483 -34.18 -66.07 -42.46
CA ARG A 483 -35.15 -66.15 -41.35
C ARG A 483 -35.44 -67.62 -41.03
N PRO A 484 -35.42 -68.06 -39.76
CA PRO A 484 -36.26 -69.16 -39.31
C PRO A 484 -37.68 -68.67 -38.99
N GLN A 485 -38.68 -69.54 -39.15
CA GLN A 485 -40.07 -69.31 -38.74
C GLN A 485 -40.47 -70.22 -37.57
N THR A 486 -41.48 -69.79 -36.83
CA THR A 486 -42.45 -70.60 -36.06
C THR A 486 -41.95 -71.64 -35.06
N ALA A 487 -42.32 -71.43 -33.79
CA ALA A 487 -42.86 -72.49 -32.94
C ALA A 487 -44.27 -72.10 -32.48
N LYS A 488 -45.11 -73.08 -32.14
CA LYS A 488 -46.53 -72.91 -31.77
C LYS A 488 -46.87 -73.89 -30.64
N LYS A 489 -47.95 -73.61 -29.90
CA LYS A 489 -48.40 -74.29 -28.65
C LYS A 489 -47.63 -73.81 -27.40
N SER A 490 -48.23 -73.84 -26.21
CA SER A 490 -49.61 -74.28 -25.89
C SER A 490 -50.56 -73.11 -25.67
#